data_AF-A0A9E8NG62-F1
#
_entry.id   AF-A0A9E8NG62-F1
#
_cell.length_a   1.000
_cell.length_b   1.000
_cell.length_c   1.000
_cell.angle_alpha   90.00
_cell.angle_beta   90.00
_cell.angle_gamma   90.00
#
_symmetry.space_group_name_H-M   'P 1'
#
loop_
_entity.id
_entity.type
_entity.pdbx_description
1 polymer ?
#
loop_
_entity_poly.entity_id
_entity_poly.type
_entity_poly.pdbx_seq_one_letter_code
_entity_poly.pdbx_strand_id
1 'polypeptide(L)'
;MKKYTLLFLILIVGASGFCQTIAISTSTPAGGTWSVTSLSSSLTSAGSNYTHVEESSASHTMLKVTALLLYSVSAHQNVTSNWDSSLLLSIKRTGNGTGSGTIANGTDYIQLTTSPQTFFTGSLGLGLSRDNIPVQYKITGLSVMLPVKTYTTTIQYTITGL
;
A
#
# COMPACT_ATOMS: atom_id res chain seq x y z
N MET A 1 -19.35 4.03 49.35
CA MET A 1 -18.38 3.19 48.61
C MET A 1 -18.98 2.54 47.35
N LYS A 2 -20.16 1.90 47.39
CA LYS A 2 -20.79 1.23 46.23
C LYS A 2 -21.10 2.13 45.00
N LYS A 3 -21.39 3.43 45.22
CA LYS A 3 -21.71 4.38 44.13
C LYS A 3 -20.51 4.73 43.23
N TYR A 4 -19.29 4.74 43.79
CA TYR A 4 -18.07 5.03 43.03
C TYR A 4 -17.53 3.79 42.31
N THR A 5 -17.81 2.59 42.83
CA THR A 5 -17.45 1.33 42.17
C THR A 5 -18.18 1.13 40.84
N LEU A 6 -19.46 1.52 40.75
CA LEU A 6 -20.23 1.42 39.50
C LEU A 6 -19.74 2.44 38.45
N LEU A 7 -19.40 3.65 38.88
CA LEU A 7 -18.83 4.70 38.03
C LEU A 7 -17.45 4.33 37.48
N PHE A 8 -16.63 3.68 38.30
CA PHE A 8 -15.32 3.13 37.90
C PHE A 8 -15.47 1.98 36.90
N LEU A 9 -16.49 1.13 37.05
CA LEU A 9 -16.78 0.03 36.13
C LEU A 9 -17.27 0.53 34.75
N ILE A 10 -18.10 1.58 34.71
CA ILE A 10 -18.57 2.20 33.46
C ILE A 10 -17.43 2.87 32.69
N LEU A 11 -16.44 3.45 33.39
CA LEU A 11 -15.26 4.04 32.77
C LEU A 11 -14.36 2.98 32.10
N ILE A 12 -14.28 1.77 32.67
CA ILE A 12 -13.45 0.67 32.16
C ILE A 12 -14.14 -0.09 31.01
N VAL A 13 -15.48 -0.24 31.06
CA VAL A 13 -16.24 -0.95 30.01
C VAL A 13 -16.55 -0.04 28.81
N GLY A 14 -16.58 1.29 28.99
CA GLY A 14 -16.84 2.27 27.92
C GLY A 14 -15.60 2.78 27.18
N ALA A 15 -14.39 2.50 27.66
CA ALA A 15 -13.16 2.94 27.02
C ALA A 15 -12.82 2.05 25.81
N SER A 16 -13.55 2.22 24.71
CA SER A 16 -13.04 1.81 23.40
C SER A 16 -11.80 2.66 23.13
N GLY A 17 -10.61 2.12 23.37
CA GLY A 17 -9.36 2.78 23.01
C GLY A 17 -9.37 3.04 21.52
N PHE A 18 -9.29 4.31 21.11
CA PHE A 18 -9.12 4.66 19.71
C PHE A 18 -7.73 4.19 19.26
N CYS A 19 -7.69 3.14 18.46
CA CYS A 19 -6.47 2.57 17.92
C CYS A 19 -6.30 2.99 16.46
N GLN A 20 -5.06 3.28 16.07
CA GLN A 20 -4.72 3.44 14.65
C GLN A 20 -4.70 2.07 13.98
N THR A 21 -5.37 1.95 12.84
CA THR A 21 -5.35 0.73 12.06
C THR A 21 -5.23 1.02 10.58
N ILE A 22 -4.52 0.14 9.89
CA ILE A 22 -4.49 0.06 8.45
C ILE A 22 -4.99 -1.31 8.04
N ALA A 23 -6.02 -1.35 7.21
CA ALA A 23 -6.52 -2.57 6.61
C ALA A 23 -6.24 -2.53 5.11
N ILE A 24 -5.93 -3.70 4.55
CA ILE A 24 -5.55 -3.87 3.15
C ILE A 24 -6.54 -4.83 2.52
N SER A 25 -7.08 -4.46 1.37
CA SER A 25 -7.92 -5.32 0.55
C SER A 25 -7.45 -5.28 -0.89
N THR A 26 -7.70 -6.34 -1.64
CA THR A 26 -7.36 -6.40 -3.07
C THR A 26 -8.64 -6.38 -3.89
N SER A 27 -8.65 -5.64 -4.99
CA SER A 27 -9.85 -5.51 -5.84
C SER A 27 -10.09 -6.71 -6.75
N THR A 28 -9.10 -7.59 -6.87
CA THR A 28 -9.15 -8.78 -7.74
C THR A 28 -9.36 -10.05 -6.93
N PRO A 29 -10.25 -10.98 -7.35
CA PRO A 29 -10.44 -12.29 -6.70
C PRO A 29 -9.16 -13.13 -6.57
N ALA A 30 -8.17 -12.87 -7.43
CA ALA A 30 -6.89 -13.58 -7.48
C ALA A 30 -5.86 -13.12 -6.42
N GLY A 31 -6.20 -12.18 -5.53
CA GLY A 31 -5.36 -11.79 -4.40
C GLY A 31 -3.95 -11.32 -4.79
N GLY A 32 -3.77 -10.02 -4.99
CA GLY A 32 -2.44 -9.37 -5.15
C GLY A 32 -1.56 -9.87 -6.29
N THR A 33 -2.07 -10.76 -7.15
CA THR A 33 -1.34 -11.35 -8.25
C THR A 33 -1.69 -10.60 -9.53
N TRP A 34 -0.69 -10.10 -10.25
CA TRP A 34 -0.85 -9.64 -11.61
C TRP A 34 0.12 -10.39 -12.52
N SER A 35 -0.36 -10.82 -13.68
CA SER A 35 0.44 -11.49 -14.69
C SER A 35 0.93 -10.47 -15.70
N VAL A 36 2.24 -10.46 -15.95
CA VAL A 36 2.82 -9.75 -17.09
C VAL A 36 2.70 -10.65 -18.32
N THR A 37 2.05 -10.16 -19.37
CA THR A 37 1.88 -10.92 -20.62
C THR A 37 3.24 -11.09 -21.30
N SER A 38 3.47 -12.24 -21.94
CA SER A 38 4.77 -12.66 -22.49
C SER A 38 5.55 -11.54 -23.20
N LEU A 39 6.72 -11.23 -22.64
CA LEU A 39 7.68 -10.18 -23.05
C LEU A 39 8.22 -10.35 -24.49
N SER A 40 7.98 -11.49 -25.12
CA SER A 40 8.48 -11.83 -26.46
C SER A 40 7.77 -11.08 -27.59
N SER A 41 6.56 -10.58 -27.37
CA SER A 41 5.76 -9.91 -28.42
C SER A 41 6.13 -8.44 -28.67
N SER A 42 6.87 -7.81 -27.76
CA SER A 42 7.27 -6.40 -27.82
C SER A 42 8.74 -6.20 -28.24
N LEU A 43 9.48 -7.27 -28.56
CA LEU A 43 10.83 -7.20 -29.10
C LEU A 43 10.78 -6.86 -30.60
N THR A 44 10.90 -5.58 -30.92
CA THR A 44 10.80 -5.08 -32.30
C THR A 44 12.12 -5.12 -33.08
N SER A 45 13.28 -5.31 -32.43
CA SER A 45 14.60 -5.40 -33.10
C SER A 45 15.67 -6.04 -32.21
N ALA A 46 16.57 -6.82 -32.84
CA ALA A 46 17.75 -7.37 -32.17
C ALA A 46 18.72 -6.26 -31.73
N GLY A 47 19.28 -6.38 -30.53
CA GLY A 47 20.31 -5.46 -30.02
C GLY A 47 19.81 -4.21 -29.27
N SER A 48 18.49 -3.98 -29.19
CA SER A 48 17.93 -2.92 -28.34
C SER A 48 17.59 -3.45 -26.95
N ASN A 49 17.94 -2.71 -25.89
CA ASN A 49 17.56 -3.06 -24.53
C ASN A 49 16.03 -3.03 -24.37
N TYR A 50 15.49 -4.06 -23.72
CA TYR A 50 14.07 -4.14 -23.39
C TYR A 50 13.75 -3.08 -22.33
N THR A 51 12.98 -2.05 -22.68
CA THR A 51 12.66 -0.89 -21.82
C THR A 51 11.18 -0.86 -21.46
N HIS A 52 10.65 -2.02 -21.11
CA HIS A 52 9.23 -2.16 -20.80
C HIS A 52 8.91 -1.76 -19.37
N VAL A 53 7.79 -1.08 -19.23
CA VAL A 53 7.23 -0.65 -17.95
C VAL A 53 5.88 -1.31 -17.80
N GLU A 54 5.69 -2.04 -16.71
CA GLU A 54 4.43 -2.69 -16.40
C GLU A 54 3.73 -1.96 -15.26
N GLU A 55 2.47 -1.61 -15.48
CA GLU A 55 1.62 -1.02 -14.44
C GLU A 55 0.46 -1.97 -14.10
N SER A 56 0.17 -2.12 -12.81
CA SER A 56 -1.03 -2.85 -12.38
C SER A 56 -2.30 -2.05 -12.70
N SER A 57 -3.47 -2.65 -12.44
CA SER A 57 -4.73 -1.91 -12.41
C SER A 57 -4.65 -0.73 -11.44
N ALA A 58 -5.33 0.37 -11.77
CA ALA A 58 -5.31 1.61 -10.99
C ALA A 58 -5.75 1.42 -9.53
N SER A 59 -6.58 0.41 -9.26
CA SER A 59 -7.08 0.09 -7.93
C SER A 59 -6.69 -1.33 -7.49
N HIS A 60 -5.47 -1.77 -7.79
CA HIS A 60 -5.02 -3.13 -7.49
C HIS A 60 -5.11 -3.46 -6.00
N THR A 61 -4.74 -2.51 -5.15
CA THR A 61 -4.90 -2.60 -3.70
C THR A 61 -5.74 -1.43 -3.19
N MET A 62 -6.62 -1.72 -2.24
CA MET A 62 -7.42 -0.74 -1.51
C MET A 62 -6.94 -0.70 -0.07
N LEU A 63 -6.55 0.50 0.40
CA LEU A 63 -6.21 0.73 1.79
C LEU A 63 -7.39 1.35 2.52
N LYS A 64 -7.62 0.93 3.76
CA LYS A 64 -8.46 1.60 4.75
C LYS A 64 -7.57 2.08 5.87
N VAL A 65 -7.69 3.35 6.22
CA VAL A 65 -6.95 4.00 7.29
C VAL A 65 -7.93 4.49 8.35
N THR A 66 -7.66 4.14 9.60
CA THR A 66 -8.33 4.69 10.78
C THR A 66 -7.25 5.28 11.69
N ALA A 67 -7.40 6.54 12.08
CA ALA A 67 -6.53 7.24 13.01
C ALA A 67 -7.34 8.28 13.78
N LEU A 68 -6.74 8.85 14.82
CA LEU A 68 -7.40 9.82 15.71
C LEU A 68 -7.47 11.21 15.09
N LEU A 69 -6.32 11.77 14.67
CA LEU A 69 -6.24 13.12 14.15
C LEU A 69 -5.32 13.27 12.95
N LEU A 70 -4.01 13.05 13.12
CA LEU A 70 -3.02 13.17 12.04
C LEU A 70 -2.40 11.81 11.81
N TYR A 71 -2.19 11.45 10.55
CA TYR A 71 -1.56 10.18 10.22
C TYR A 71 -0.59 10.29 9.05
N SER A 72 0.41 9.41 9.08
CA SER A 72 1.37 9.15 8.01
C SER A 72 1.35 7.66 7.70
N VAL A 73 1.28 7.33 6.42
CA VAL A 73 1.45 5.97 5.93
C VAL A 73 2.81 5.89 5.26
N SER A 74 3.65 5.01 5.78
CA SER A 74 4.91 4.62 5.16
C SER A 74 4.74 3.29 4.44
N ALA A 75 5.56 3.08 3.41
CA ALA A 75 5.65 1.84 2.68
C ALA A 75 7.12 1.45 2.46
N HIS A 76 7.41 0.16 2.47
CA HIS A 76 8.67 -0.38 1.98
C HIS A 76 8.49 -1.77 1.40
N GLN A 77 9.46 -2.19 0.61
CA GLN A 77 9.52 -3.52 0.05
C GLN A 77 10.29 -4.45 0.99
N ASN A 78 9.64 -5.51 1.45
CA ASN A 78 10.28 -6.65 2.07
C ASN A 78 10.64 -7.66 0.98
N VAL A 79 11.92 -7.64 0.58
CA VAL A 79 12.46 -8.40 -0.54
C VAL A 79 12.48 -9.88 -0.14
N THR A 80 11.76 -10.72 -0.89
CA THR A 80 11.84 -12.18 -0.70
C THR A 80 13.02 -12.74 -1.48
N SER A 81 13.45 -13.97 -1.15
CA SER A 81 14.57 -14.64 -1.82
C SER A 81 14.40 -14.81 -3.34
N ASN A 82 13.17 -14.69 -3.84
CA ASN A 82 12.85 -14.88 -5.24
C ASN A 82 12.71 -13.57 -6.04
N TRP A 83 12.82 -12.40 -5.40
CA TRP A 83 12.78 -11.10 -6.09
C TRP A 83 14.14 -10.78 -6.72
N ASP A 84 14.15 -10.30 -7.96
CA ASP A 84 15.38 -9.89 -8.64
C ASP A 84 15.72 -8.43 -8.36
N SER A 85 17.00 -8.11 -8.15
CA SER A 85 17.45 -6.75 -7.83
C SER A 85 17.34 -5.78 -9.02
N SER A 86 17.27 -6.28 -10.26
CA SER A 86 17.00 -5.44 -11.43
C SER A 86 15.55 -4.97 -11.52
N LEU A 87 14.62 -5.64 -10.82
CA LEU A 87 13.21 -5.26 -10.78
C LEU A 87 12.97 -4.17 -9.74
N LEU A 88 12.65 -2.98 -10.22
CA LEU A 88 12.33 -1.83 -9.37
C LEU A 88 10.81 -1.73 -9.24
N LEU A 89 10.32 -1.86 -8.01
CA LEU A 89 8.90 -1.76 -7.68
C LEU A 89 8.57 -0.36 -7.19
N SER A 90 7.54 0.25 -7.77
CA SER A 90 7.05 1.57 -7.39
C SER A 90 5.56 1.54 -7.07
N ILE A 91 5.11 2.46 -6.21
CA ILE A 91 3.69 2.62 -5.85
C ILE A 91 3.22 4.06 -6.00
N LYS A 92 1.94 4.23 -6.33
CA LYS A 92 1.21 5.50 -6.22
C LYS A 92 -0.22 5.25 -5.78
N ARG A 93 -0.85 6.26 -5.18
CA ARG A 93 -2.29 6.36 -5.04
C ARG A 93 -2.88 6.88 -6.34
N THR A 94 -4.01 6.32 -6.75
CA THR A 94 -4.77 6.79 -7.92
C THR A 94 -6.01 7.58 -7.54
N GLY A 95 -6.26 7.71 -6.23
CA GLY A 95 -7.41 8.40 -5.69
C GLY A 95 -7.30 8.60 -4.19
N ASN A 96 -8.27 9.33 -3.63
CA ASN A 96 -8.31 9.70 -2.21
C ASN A 96 -9.18 8.77 -1.36
N GLY A 97 -9.82 7.77 -1.99
CA GLY A 97 -10.84 6.94 -1.35
C GLY A 97 -12.08 7.74 -0.94
N THR A 98 -12.84 7.18 -0.01
CA THR A 98 -14.11 7.71 0.51
C THR A 98 -14.04 7.85 2.03
N GLY A 99 -14.66 8.88 2.61
CA GLY A 99 -14.68 9.10 4.06
C GLY A 99 -14.29 10.52 4.43
N SER A 100 -14.18 10.78 5.73
CA SER A 100 -13.92 12.12 6.28
C SER A 100 -12.44 12.49 6.26
N GLY A 101 -12.14 13.77 6.52
CA GLY A 101 -10.78 14.28 6.71
C GLY A 101 -10.07 14.71 5.43
N THR A 102 -8.73 14.72 5.44
CA THR A 102 -7.89 15.08 4.28
C THR A 102 -6.82 14.02 4.02
N ILE A 103 -6.33 13.98 2.78
CA ILE A 103 -5.23 13.13 2.35
C ILE A 103 -4.36 13.91 1.37
N ALA A 104 -3.03 13.77 1.48
CA ALA A 104 -2.05 14.47 0.67
C ALA A 104 -0.89 13.55 0.28
N ASN A 105 -0.17 13.90 -0.79
CA ASN A 105 1.02 13.20 -1.32
C ASN A 105 0.77 11.77 -1.83
N GLY A 106 1.77 11.18 -2.45
CA GLY A 106 1.69 9.80 -2.95
C GLY A 106 0.84 9.63 -4.21
N THR A 107 0.57 10.70 -4.97
CA THR A 107 -0.05 10.62 -6.31
C THR A 107 0.97 10.32 -7.40
N ASP A 108 2.24 10.64 -7.15
CA ASP A 108 3.37 10.26 -8.00
C ASP A 108 3.94 8.91 -7.57
N TYR A 109 4.57 8.22 -8.52
CA TYR A 109 5.25 6.97 -8.22
C TYR A 109 6.46 7.20 -7.33
N ILE A 110 6.47 6.53 -6.19
CA ILE A 110 7.66 6.38 -5.36
C ILE A 110 8.23 4.98 -5.58
N GLN A 111 9.53 4.90 -5.85
CA GLN A 111 10.23 3.61 -5.87
C GLN A 111 10.39 3.12 -4.44
N LEU A 112 9.94 1.89 -4.18
CA LEU A 112 10.11 1.24 -2.90
C LEU A 112 11.53 0.71 -2.75
N THR A 113 12.07 0.90 -1.57
CA THR A 113 13.33 0.30 -1.11
C THR A 113 13.05 -0.61 0.08
N THR A 114 14.09 -1.21 0.65
CA THR A 114 13.99 -1.96 1.91
C THR A 114 13.79 -1.05 3.14
N SER A 115 13.97 0.26 2.98
CA SER A 115 13.78 1.24 4.05
C SER A 115 12.38 1.87 3.99
N PRO A 116 11.70 2.08 5.13
CA PRO A 116 10.42 2.79 5.18
C PRO A 116 10.50 4.18 4.54
N GLN A 117 9.66 4.41 3.53
CA GLN A 117 9.51 5.70 2.87
C GLN A 117 8.10 6.23 3.11
N THR A 118 7.97 7.54 3.35
CA THR A 118 6.64 8.16 3.48
C THR A 118 5.91 8.06 2.16
N PHE A 119 4.72 7.46 2.18
CA PHE A 119 3.89 7.28 1.00
C PHE A 119 2.83 8.38 0.88
N PHE A 120 2.01 8.55 1.92
CA PHE A 120 1.05 9.65 1.99
C PHE A 120 0.74 10.02 3.44
N THR A 121 0.18 11.21 3.61
CA THR A 121 -0.24 11.73 4.91
C THR A 121 -1.69 12.16 4.85
N GLY A 122 -2.29 12.36 6.00
CA GLY A 122 -3.65 12.89 6.07
C GLY A 122 -4.06 13.31 7.46
N SER A 123 -5.30 13.78 7.53
CA SER A 123 -5.98 14.10 8.78
C SER A 123 -7.34 13.43 8.82
N LEU A 124 -7.75 13.01 10.01
CA LEU A 124 -9.06 12.45 10.33
C LEU A 124 -9.64 13.19 11.53
N GLY A 125 -10.91 12.92 11.82
CA GLY A 125 -11.54 13.27 13.09
C GLY A 125 -11.62 12.04 14.00
N LEU A 126 -11.88 12.28 15.28
CA LEU A 126 -11.97 11.22 16.30
C LEU A 126 -12.93 10.11 15.87
N GLY A 127 -12.41 8.89 15.72
CA GLY A 127 -13.20 7.70 15.36
C GLY A 127 -13.61 7.61 13.88
N LEU A 128 -13.06 8.45 13.01
CA LEU A 128 -13.36 8.44 11.57
C LEU A 128 -12.35 7.57 10.80
N SER A 129 -12.76 7.09 9.64
CA SER A 129 -11.90 6.36 8.71
C SER A 129 -11.88 6.99 7.33
N ARG A 130 -10.82 6.65 6.58
CA ARG A 130 -10.76 6.80 5.14
C ARG A 130 -10.68 5.42 4.52
N ASP A 131 -11.68 5.10 3.72
CA ASP A 131 -11.87 3.79 3.11
C ASP A 131 -11.51 3.82 1.62
N ASN A 132 -11.21 2.65 1.05
CA ASN A 132 -11.03 2.45 -0.39
C ASN A 132 -10.00 3.39 -1.04
N ILE A 133 -8.88 3.68 -0.37
CA ILE A 133 -7.78 4.45 -0.97
C ILE A 133 -7.09 3.54 -2.01
N PRO A 134 -7.23 3.80 -3.31
CA PRO A 134 -6.73 2.91 -4.34
C PRO A 134 -5.23 3.12 -4.58
N VAL A 135 -4.50 2.02 -4.68
CA VAL A 135 -3.06 1.96 -4.92
C VAL A 135 -2.79 1.18 -6.21
N GLN A 136 -1.90 1.74 -7.02
CA GLN A 136 -1.38 1.16 -8.26
C GLN A 136 0.12 0.90 -8.12
N TYR A 137 0.56 -0.22 -8.67
CA TYR A 137 1.95 -0.66 -8.71
C TYR A 137 2.54 -0.42 -10.10
N LYS A 138 3.87 -0.24 -10.13
CA LYS A 138 4.64 -0.18 -11.36
C LYS A 138 5.93 -0.97 -11.19
N ILE A 139 6.26 -1.81 -12.16
CA ILE A 139 7.56 -2.50 -12.25
C ILE A 139 8.32 -1.94 -13.44
N THR A 140 9.58 -1.63 -13.20
CA THR A 140 10.57 -1.30 -14.23
C THR A 140 11.79 -2.21 -14.10
N GLY A 141 12.62 -2.28 -15.15
CA GLY A 141 13.81 -3.14 -15.16
C GLY A 141 13.52 -4.58 -15.60
N LEU A 142 12.36 -4.82 -16.21
CA LEU A 142 12.09 -6.05 -16.94
C LEU A 142 13.14 -6.21 -18.05
N SER A 143 13.63 -7.44 -18.23
CA SER A 143 14.67 -7.76 -19.21
C SER A 143 14.47 -9.18 -19.73
N VAL A 144 14.87 -9.42 -20.97
CA VAL A 144 14.94 -10.77 -21.57
C VAL A 144 15.98 -11.66 -20.89
N MET A 145 16.92 -11.07 -20.14
CA MET A 145 17.91 -11.79 -19.36
C MET A 145 17.35 -12.34 -18.04
N LEU A 146 16.17 -11.86 -17.61
CA LEU A 146 15.53 -12.38 -16.42
C LEU A 146 14.93 -13.76 -16.70
N PRO A 147 15.22 -14.76 -15.84
CA PRO A 147 14.59 -16.06 -15.96
C PRO A 147 13.06 -15.98 -15.98
N VAL A 148 12.44 -16.78 -16.84
CA VAL A 148 10.97 -16.91 -16.86
C VAL A 148 10.54 -17.71 -15.63
N LYS A 149 10.12 -16.99 -14.59
CA LYS A 149 9.57 -17.56 -13.36
C LYS A 149 8.63 -16.58 -12.69
N THR A 150 7.91 -17.06 -11.69
CA THR A 150 7.15 -16.19 -10.79
C THR A 150 8.13 -15.44 -9.90
N TYR A 151 8.01 -14.12 -9.83
CA TYR A 151 8.71 -13.28 -8.85
C TYR A 151 7.73 -12.87 -7.75
N THR A 152 8.18 -12.81 -6.51
CA THR A 152 7.31 -12.48 -5.36
C THR A 152 8.01 -11.51 -4.43
N THR A 153 7.28 -10.56 -3.89
CA THR A 153 7.77 -9.66 -2.85
C THR A 153 6.60 -9.20 -2.00
N THR A 154 6.89 -8.76 -0.77
CA THR A 154 5.87 -8.25 0.13
C THR A 154 6.06 -6.75 0.27
N ILE A 155 4.99 -5.98 0.09
CA ILE A 155 4.99 -4.55 0.40
C ILE A 155 4.38 -4.39 1.79
N GLN A 156 5.14 -3.79 2.70
CA GLN A 156 4.67 -3.53 4.04
C GLN A 156 4.28 -2.07 4.17
N TYR A 157 3.02 -1.85 4.55
CA TYR A 157 2.51 -0.53 4.91
C TYR A 157 2.50 -0.37 6.42
N THR A 158 2.87 0.81 6.91
CA THR A 158 2.85 1.12 8.34
C THR A 158 2.21 2.48 8.54
N ILE A 159 1.18 2.51 9.37
CA ILE A 159 0.52 3.73 9.79
C ILE A 159 1.10 4.21 11.11
N THR A 160 1.41 5.49 11.18
CA THR A 160 1.75 6.19 12.42
C THR A 160 0.91 7.45 12.51
N GLY A 161 0.44 7.80 13.71
CA GLY A 161 -0.42 8.93 13.88
C GLY A 161 -0.63 9.30 15.35
N LEU A 162 -1.33 10.41 15.52
CA LEU A 162 -1.75 10.97 16.80
C LEU A 162 -3.25 10.76 16.97
#